data_AF-A0A2R6EC87-F1
#
_entry.id   AF-A0A2R6EC87-F1
#
_cell.length_a   1.000
_cell.length_b   1.000
_cell.length_c   1.000
_cell.angle_alpha   90.00
_cell.angle_beta   90.00
_cell.angle_gamma   90.00
#
_symmetry.space_group_name_H-M   'P 1'
#
loop_
_entity.id
_entity.type
_entity.pdbx_description
1 polymer ?
#
loop_
_entity_poly.entity_id
_entity_poly.type
_entity_poly.pdbx_seq_one_letter_code
_entity_poly.pdbx_strand_id
1 'polypeptide(L)'
;MLLLAPDARDTATSAAAALLESESESLDHVVGVTVTESAASWVRAWERHAGASTRVSCVDVDGRTRTVAGDGGESVVPAVESVEDPRDLEALGRTVSDVLERATDGGERVGLAVHSVSDLLYHVDASAAFKFVYTLGEVVRRVDGTVYFHLDPAAHDAETIDTFAAACDAVVHLDGGITVTTPGDG
;
A
#
# COMPACT_ATOMS: atom_id res chain seq x y z
N MET A 1 5.87 -4.52 -6.45
CA MET A 1 6.81 -5.27 -5.59
C MET A 1 6.06 -5.83 -4.39
N LEU A 2 6.46 -6.99 -3.88
CA LEU A 2 5.97 -7.55 -2.62
C LEU A 2 6.94 -7.16 -1.50
N LEU A 3 6.46 -6.49 -0.45
CA LEU A 3 7.24 -6.15 0.74
C LEU A 3 6.94 -7.15 1.86
N LEU A 4 7.91 -7.99 2.17
CA LEU A 4 7.89 -8.94 3.27
C LEU A 4 8.51 -8.28 4.51
N ALA A 5 7.65 -7.84 5.42
CA ALA A 5 8.04 -7.16 6.65
C ALA A 5 7.09 -7.55 7.79
N PRO A 6 7.57 -7.67 9.04
CA PRO A 6 6.68 -7.88 10.17
C PRO A 6 5.62 -6.78 10.27
N ASP A 7 4.41 -7.12 10.72
CA ASP A 7 3.34 -6.15 10.99
C ASP A 7 3.57 -5.36 12.30
N ALA A 8 4.82 -4.99 12.55
CA ALA A 8 5.21 -4.12 13.64
C ALA A 8 5.00 -2.67 13.23
N ARG A 9 4.36 -1.89 14.13
CA ARG A 9 4.04 -0.47 13.92
C ARG A 9 5.16 0.27 13.20
N ASP A 10 4.80 0.90 12.08
CA ASP A 10 5.64 1.70 11.17
C ASP A 10 6.70 0.94 10.35
N THR A 11 7.02 -0.33 10.63
CA THR A 11 8.16 -1.01 9.98
C THR A 11 7.93 -1.16 8.47
N ALA A 12 6.77 -1.67 8.08
CA ALA A 12 6.41 -1.84 6.67
C ALA A 12 6.29 -0.48 5.94
N THR A 13 5.61 0.48 6.55
CA THR A 13 5.43 1.83 5.97
C THR A 13 6.75 2.57 5.81
N SER A 14 7.65 2.47 6.79
CA SER A 14 9.00 3.05 6.73
C SER A 14 9.82 2.46 5.58
N ALA A 15 9.77 1.14 5.41
CA ALA A 15 10.43 0.50 4.27
C ALA A 15 9.82 0.91 2.94
N ALA A 16 8.49 0.92 2.83
CA ALA A 16 7.81 1.34 1.61
C ALA A 16 8.21 2.77 1.22
N ALA A 17 8.25 3.68 2.20
CA ALA A 17 8.73 5.05 2.00
C ALA A 17 10.21 5.08 1.57
N ALA A 18 11.09 4.37 2.27
CA ALA A 18 12.51 4.34 1.94
C ALA A 18 12.79 3.75 0.55
N LEU A 19 12.04 2.72 0.13
CA LEU A 19 12.14 2.11 -1.19
C LEU A 19 11.68 3.09 -2.27
N LEU A 20 10.53 3.74 -2.07
CA LEU A 20 9.98 4.71 -3.01
C LEU A 20 10.84 5.97 -3.17
N GLU A 21 11.54 6.37 -2.12
CA GLU A 21 12.53 7.47 -2.18
C GLU A 21 13.87 7.04 -2.78
N SER A 22 14.19 5.74 -2.77
CA SER A 22 15.44 5.22 -3.34
C SER A 22 15.39 5.01 -4.85
N GLU A 23 14.18 4.95 -5.43
CA GLU A 23 13.98 4.99 -6.87
C GLU A 23 14.55 6.30 -7.44
N SER A 24 15.12 6.25 -8.64
CA SER A 24 15.88 7.39 -9.23
C SER A 24 15.02 8.65 -9.47
N GLU A 25 13.72 8.53 -9.28
CA GLU A 25 12.69 9.50 -9.56
C GLU A 25 11.72 9.56 -8.37
N SER A 26 11.77 10.67 -7.62
CA SER A 26 10.89 10.88 -6.47
C SER A 26 9.43 10.92 -6.88
N LEU A 27 8.56 10.22 -6.15
CA LEU A 27 7.12 10.28 -6.40
C LEU A 27 6.52 11.63 -6.02
N ASP A 28 5.58 12.08 -6.83
CA ASP A 28 4.82 13.30 -6.59
C ASP A 28 3.65 13.05 -5.64
N HIS A 29 3.06 11.84 -5.68
CA HIS A 29 1.94 11.45 -4.82
C HIS A 29 1.98 9.95 -4.49
N VAL A 30 1.79 9.59 -3.22
CA VAL A 30 1.55 8.22 -2.77
C VAL A 30 0.12 8.03 -2.24
N VAL A 31 -0.50 6.95 -2.69
CA VAL A 31 -1.80 6.46 -2.25
C VAL A 31 -1.59 5.27 -1.33
N GLY A 32 -1.94 5.41 -0.05
CA GLY A 32 -1.99 4.29 0.89
C GLY A 32 -3.34 3.58 0.83
N VAL A 33 -3.36 2.26 1.05
CA VAL A 33 -4.58 1.48 1.28
C VAL A 33 -4.41 0.77 2.62
N THR A 34 -5.20 1.15 3.62
CA THR A 34 -5.14 0.57 4.96
C THR A 34 -6.35 -0.32 5.24
N VAL A 35 -6.14 -1.48 5.88
CA VAL A 35 -7.25 -2.41 6.18
C VAL A 35 -7.61 -2.47 7.65
N THR A 36 -6.65 -2.79 8.51
CA THR A 36 -6.88 -2.81 9.97
C THR A 36 -6.20 -1.64 10.68
N GLU A 37 -5.06 -1.19 10.14
CA GLU A 37 -4.40 0.04 10.58
C GLU A 37 -5.24 1.26 10.21
N SER A 38 -5.29 2.26 11.09
CA SER A 38 -5.95 3.53 10.76
C SER A 38 -5.14 4.31 9.72
N ALA A 39 -5.83 4.87 8.71
CA ALA A 39 -5.24 5.80 7.74
C ALA A 39 -4.37 6.90 8.38
N ALA A 40 -4.83 7.48 9.50
CA ALA A 40 -4.09 8.54 10.20
C ALA A 40 -2.73 8.08 10.78
N SER A 41 -2.62 6.82 11.23
CA SER A 41 -1.35 6.28 11.72
C SER A 41 -0.40 6.01 10.55
N TRP A 42 -0.93 5.41 9.49
CA TRP A 42 -0.18 5.13 8.27
C TRP A 42 0.37 6.41 7.61
N VAL A 43 -0.46 7.44 7.44
CA VAL A 43 -0.04 8.75 6.89
C VAL A 43 1.06 9.37 7.74
N ARG A 44 0.91 9.38 9.07
CA ARG A 44 1.95 9.93 9.96
C ARG A 44 3.24 9.11 9.85
N ALA A 45 3.17 7.80 9.70
CA ALA A 45 4.33 6.94 9.51
C ALA A 45 5.01 7.25 8.18
N TRP A 46 4.23 7.41 7.11
CA TRP A 46 4.72 7.83 5.81
C TRP A 46 5.44 9.19 5.87
N GLU A 47 4.80 10.23 6.41
CA GLU A 47 5.34 11.59 6.54
C GLU A 47 6.63 11.65 7.37
N ARG A 48 6.83 10.71 8.31
CA ARG A 48 8.08 10.61 9.09
C ARG A 48 9.27 10.13 8.26
N HIS A 49 9.01 9.39 7.18
CA HIS A 49 10.04 8.66 6.44
C HIS A 49 10.19 9.11 4.99
N ALA A 50 9.13 9.64 4.37
CA ALA A 50 9.14 10.16 3.01
C ALA A 50 9.64 11.62 2.95
N GLY A 51 10.04 12.05 1.75
CA GLY A 51 10.42 13.42 1.48
C GLY A 51 9.25 14.39 1.64
N ALA A 52 9.54 15.62 2.08
CA ALA A 52 8.53 16.65 2.36
C ALA A 52 7.70 17.11 1.13
N SER A 53 8.06 16.67 -0.08
CA SER A 53 7.43 17.08 -1.34
C SER A 53 6.36 16.11 -1.84
N THR A 54 6.32 14.87 -1.33
CA THR A 54 5.40 13.84 -1.80
C THR A 54 4.04 14.01 -1.13
N ARG A 55 3.00 14.22 -1.93
CA ARG A 55 1.62 14.25 -1.43
C ARG A 55 1.19 12.86 -0.99
N VAL A 56 0.28 12.79 -0.03
CA VAL A 56 -0.24 11.52 0.49
C VAL A 56 -1.76 11.55 0.42
N SER A 57 -2.37 10.46 -0.03
CA SER A 57 -3.79 10.15 0.17
C SER A 57 -3.93 8.73 0.74
N CYS A 58 -5.10 8.41 1.29
CA CYS A 58 -5.32 7.08 1.87
C CYS A 58 -6.72 6.57 1.56
N VAL A 59 -6.84 5.28 1.29
CA VAL A 59 -8.10 4.55 1.25
C VAL A 59 -8.19 3.68 2.51
N ASP A 60 -9.16 3.94 3.38
CA ASP A 60 -9.37 3.24 4.64
C ASP A 60 -10.47 2.18 4.50
N VAL A 61 -10.12 0.92 4.70
CA VAL A 61 -11.06 -0.21 4.67
C VAL A 61 -11.53 -0.52 6.10
N ASP A 62 -12.76 -1.03 6.26
CA ASP A 62 -13.43 -1.25 7.57
C ASP A 62 -13.85 0.04 8.30
N GLY A 63 -13.59 1.23 7.72
CA GLY A 63 -14.18 2.52 8.14
C GLY A 63 -13.98 2.90 9.61
N ARG A 64 -13.02 2.28 10.31
CA ARG A 64 -12.78 2.54 11.75
C ARG A 64 -12.19 3.92 11.99
N THR A 65 -11.73 4.60 10.94
CA THR A 65 -11.35 6.00 11.04
C THR A 65 -12.61 6.87 11.10
N ARG A 66 -13.16 7.05 12.31
CA ARG A 66 -14.07 8.18 12.57
C ARG A 66 -13.35 9.44 12.09
N THR A 67 -13.94 10.11 11.10
CA THR A 67 -13.55 11.45 10.68
C THR A 67 -13.58 12.35 11.91
N VAL A 68 -12.41 12.63 12.48
CA VAL A 68 -12.27 13.76 13.39
C VAL A 68 -12.22 14.98 12.50
N ALA A 69 -13.38 15.58 12.25
CA ALA A 69 -13.45 16.99 11.90
C ALA A 69 -12.98 17.78 13.15
N GLY A 70 -11.67 17.95 13.26
CA GLY A 70 -11.04 18.73 14.32
C GLY A 70 -11.02 20.20 13.94
N ASP A 71 -11.92 20.98 14.55
CA ASP A 71 -11.80 22.43 14.66
C ASP A 71 -10.52 22.76 15.47
N GLY A 72 -9.56 23.45 14.82
CA GLY A 72 -8.41 24.08 15.47
C GLY A 72 -7.04 23.43 15.26
N GLY A 73 -6.29 23.93 14.26
CA GLY A 73 -4.82 23.92 14.24
C GLY A 73 -4.11 22.74 13.57
N GLU A 74 -3.75 22.93 12.30
CA GLU A 74 -2.56 22.39 11.61
C GLU A 74 -2.29 20.86 11.69
N SER A 75 -3.06 20.10 10.91
CA SER A 75 -2.58 19.05 9.99
C SER A 75 -3.80 18.61 9.20
N VAL A 76 -3.90 18.99 7.92
CA VAL A 76 -5.00 18.53 7.05
C VAL A 76 -4.82 17.02 6.96
N VAL A 77 -5.68 16.25 7.63
CA VAL A 77 -5.74 14.81 7.36
C VAL A 77 -5.96 14.67 5.85
N PRO A 78 -5.10 13.92 5.13
CA PRO A 78 -5.20 13.83 3.69
C PRO A 78 -6.57 13.29 3.29
N ALA A 79 -6.95 13.43 2.01
CA ALA A 79 -8.20 12.88 1.51
C ALA A 79 -8.26 11.38 1.84
N VAL A 80 -9.07 11.04 2.85
CA VAL A 80 -9.34 9.66 3.26
C VAL A 80 -10.67 9.27 2.62
N GLU A 81 -10.60 8.36 1.66
CA GLU A 81 -11.78 7.68 1.13
C GLU A 81 -11.96 6.36 1.86
N SER A 82 -13.20 5.93 2.07
CA SER A 82 -13.48 4.76 2.90
C SER A 82 -14.27 3.69 2.15
N VAL A 83 -13.92 2.43 2.39
CA VAL A 83 -14.66 1.26 1.93
C VAL A 83 -15.17 0.51 3.16
N GLU A 84 -16.49 0.38 3.28
CA GLU A 84 -17.13 -0.11 4.51
C GLU A 84 -16.91 -1.61 4.75
N ASP A 85 -16.84 -2.42 3.68
CA ASP A 85 -16.68 -3.86 3.77
C ASP A 85 -15.33 -4.31 3.19
N PRO A 86 -14.40 -4.87 4.00
CA PRO A 86 -13.14 -5.41 3.50
C PRO A 86 -13.30 -6.61 2.55
N ARG A 87 -14.49 -7.17 2.43
CA ARG A 87 -14.81 -8.24 1.47
C ARG A 87 -15.25 -7.70 0.11
N ASP A 88 -15.61 -6.42 0.02
CA ASP A 88 -16.03 -5.79 -1.23
C ASP A 88 -14.80 -5.32 -2.02
N LEU A 89 -14.06 -6.30 -2.56
CA LEU A 89 -12.87 -6.05 -3.37
C LEU A 89 -13.18 -5.27 -4.66
N GLU A 90 -14.42 -5.31 -5.14
CA GLU A 90 -14.83 -4.52 -6.30
C GLU A 90 -14.94 -3.04 -5.92
N ALA A 91 -15.61 -2.73 -4.80
CA ALA A 91 -15.66 -1.37 -4.28
C ALA A 91 -14.26 -0.84 -3.97
N LEU A 92 -13.42 -1.66 -3.32
CA LEU A 92 -12.04 -1.27 -3.02
C LEU A 92 -11.23 -0.99 -4.29
N GLY A 93 -11.30 -1.87 -5.29
CA GLY A 93 -10.59 -1.69 -6.56
C GLY A 93 -11.03 -0.42 -7.28
N ARG A 94 -12.33 -0.12 -7.29
CA ARG A 94 -12.88 1.09 -7.91
C ARG A 94 -12.41 2.36 -7.19
N THR A 95 -12.52 2.40 -5.86
CA THR A 95 -12.06 3.54 -5.06
C THR A 95 -10.57 3.79 -5.25
N VAL A 96 -9.73 2.75 -5.23
CA VAL A 96 -8.30 2.89 -5.48
C VAL A 96 -8.04 3.43 -6.88
N SER A 97 -8.76 2.93 -7.90
CA SER A 97 -8.62 3.40 -9.27
C SER A 97 -8.99 4.88 -9.40
N ASP A 98 -10.13 5.30 -8.83
CA ASP A 98 -10.58 6.69 -8.85
C ASP A 98 -9.58 7.64 -8.16
N VAL A 99 -8.94 7.19 -7.08
CA VAL A 99 -7.90 7.96 -6.37
C VAL A 99 -6.63 8.08 -7.21
N LEU A 100 -6.20 6.99 -7.84
CA LEU A 100 -5.02 6.98 -8.72
C LEU A 100 -5.24 7.87 -9.94
N GLU A 101 -6.41 7.78 -10.59
CA GLU A 101 -6.76 8.63 -11.74
C GLU A 101 -6.64 10.12 -11.38
N ARG A 102 -7.26 10.55 -10.27
CA ARG A 102 -7.17 11.92 -9.79
C ARG A 102 -5.75 12.37 -9.43
N ALA A 103 -4.96 11.48 -8.85
CA ALA A 103 -3.56 11.76 -8.56
C ALA A 103 -2.78 11.98 -9.88
N THR A 104 -3.06 11.18 -10.90
CA THR A 104 -2.36 11.23 -12.19
C THR A 104 -2.87 12.32 -13.16
N ASP A 105 -4.02 12.95 -12.91
CA ASP A 105 -4.63 13.97 -13.78
C ASP A 105 -3.67 15.14 -14.11
N GLY A 106 -2.69 15.42 -13.24
CA GLY A 106 -1.67 16.44 -13.43
C GLY A 106 -0.37 15.97 -14.10
N GLY A 107 -0.28 14.70 -14.51
CA GLY A 107 0.98 14.05 -14.93
C GLY A 107 1.91 13.72 -13.76
N GLU A 108 1.37 13.61 -12.55
CA GLU A 108 2.10 13.28 -11.33
C GLU A 108 2.55 11.81 -11.34
N ARG A 109 3.77 11.53 -10.90
CA ARG A 109 4.26 10.16 -10.71
C ARG A 109 3.68 9.61 -9.42
N VAL A 110 2.94 8.51 -9.53
CA VAL A 110 2.17 7.94 -8.43
C VAL A 110 2.73 6.63 -7.89
N GLY A 111 2.69 6.49 -6.57
CA GLY A 111 2.93 5.24 -5.86
C GLY A 111 1.66 4.72 -5.19
N LEU A 112 1.46 3.41 -5.18
CA LEU A 112 0.43 2.73 -4.41
C LEU A 112 1.10 1.86 -3.34
N ALA A 113 0.65 1.98 -2.09
CA ALA A 113 1.11 1.15 -0.99
C ALA A 113 -0.09 0.46 -0.32
N VAL A 114 -0.19 -0.86 -0.45
CA VAL A 114 -1.26 -1.66 0.15
C VAL A 114 -0.76 -2.27 1.47
N HIS A 115 -1.38 -1.86 2.58
CA HIS A 115 -1.03 -2.21 3.94
C HIS A 115 -2.26 -2.71 4.73
N SER A 116 -2.53 -4.03 4.80
CA SER A 116 -1.72 -5.11 4.27
C SER A 116 -2.53 -6.16 3.50
N VAL A 117 -1.84 -6.95 2.66
CA VAL A 117 -2.42 -8.16 2.06
C VAL A 117 -2.72 -9.19 3.15
N SER A 118 -1.92 -9.24 4.21
CA SER A 118 -2.17 -10.12 5.36
C SER A 118 -3.50 -9.82 6.04
N ASP A 119 -3.88 -8.54 6.16
CA ASP A 119 -5.19 -8.15 6.66
C ASP A 119 -6.31 -8.53 5.70
N LEU A 120 -6.15 -8.30 4.38
CA LEU A 120 -7.14 -8.74 3.40
C LEU A 120 -7.40 -10.25 3.49
N LEU A 121 -6.34 -11.04 3.66
CA LEU A 121 -6.43 -12.50 3.83
C LEU A 121 -7.19 -12.94 5.09
N TYR A 122 -7.38 -12.06 6.07
CA TYR A 122 -8.27 -12.32 7.21
C TYR A 122 -9.76 -12.22 6.82
N HIS A 123 -10.08 -11.46 5.78
CA HIS A 123 -11.45 -11.17 5.35
C HIS A 123 -11.88 -11.96 4.11
N VAL A 124 -10.95 -12.26 3.20
CA VAL A 124 -11.18 -12.94 1.92
C VAL A 124 -10.23 -14.12 1.71
N ASP A 125 -10.63 -15.09 0.90
CA ASP A 125 -9.79 -16.24 0.58
C ASP A 125 -8.57 -15.85 -0.27
N ALA A 126 -7.47 -16.62 -0.17
CA ALA A 126 -6.21 -16.35 -0.87
C ALA A 126 -6.35 -16.19 -2.39
N SER A 127 -7.24 -16.96 -3.03
CA SER A 127 -7.51 -16.84 -4.46
C SER A 127 -8.17 -15.50 -4.84
N ALA A 128 -9.02 -14.93 -3.97
CA ALA A 128 -9.65 -13.64 -4.20
C ALA A 128 -8.64 -12.50 -3.98
N ALA A 129 -7.88 -12.56 -2.88
CA ALA A 129 -6.80 -11.60 -2.59
C ALA A 129 -5.73 -11.59 -3.70
N PHE A 130 -5.31 -12.75 -4.19
CA PHE A 130 -4.34 -12.85 -5.29
C PHE A 130 -4.83 -12.16 -6.56
N LYS A 131 -6.07 -12.43 -6.98
CA LYS A 131 -6.66 -11.76 -8.16
C LYS A 131 -6.71 -10.25 -7.97
N PHE A 132 -7.08 -9.80 -6.77
CA PHE A 132 -7.12 -8.39 -6.44
C PHE A 132 -5.74 -7.72 -6.51
N VAL A 133 -4.71 -8.31 -5.90
CA VAL A 133 -3.31 -7.86 -5.99
C VAL A 133 -2.84 -7.78 -7.44
N TYR A 134 -3.09 -8.83 -8.22
CA TYR A 134 -2.75 -8.86 -9.64
C TYR A 134 -3.45 -7.74 -10.41
N THR A 135 -4.76 -7.54 -10.20
CA THR A 135 -5.53 -6.48 -10.86
C THR A 135 -5.05 -5.09 -10.47
N LEU A 136 -4.75 -4.83 -9.20
CA LEU A 136 -4.20 -3.54 -8.77
C LEU A 136 -2.83 -3.27 -9.39
N GLY A 137 -1.97 -4.29 -9.49
CA GLY A 137 -0.69 -4.16 -10.18
C GLY A 137 -0.88 -3.72 -11.64
N GLU A 138 -1.86 -4.30 -12.33
CA GLU A 138 -2.21 -3.92 -13.70
C GLU A 138 -2.80 -2.50 -13.79
N VAL A 139 -3.59 -2.05 -12.82
CA VAL A 139 -4.12 -0.66 -12.76
C VAL A 139 -2.97 0.33 -12.62
N VAL A 140 -2.07 0.09 -11.67
CA VAL A 140 -0.93 0.98 -11.42
C VAL A 140 0.03 1.02 -12.61
N ARG A 141 0.29 -0.11 -13.27
CA ARG A 141 1.11 -0.13 -14.51
C ARG A 141 0.52 0.72 -15.63
N ARG A 142 -0.81 0.81 -15.75
CA ARG A 142 -1.46 1.60 -16.82
C ARG A 142 -1.26 3.10 -16.68
N VAL A 143 -0.93 3.56 -15.47
CA VAL A 143 -0.63 4.97 -15.18
C VAL A 143 0.86 5.23 -14.96
N ASP A 144 1.72 4.30 -15.40
CA ASP A 144 3.18 4.34 -15.21
C ASP A 144 3.59 4.55 -13.73
N GLY A 145 2.77 4.05 -12.80
CA GLY A 145 3.01 4.14 -11.36
C GLY A 145 3.78 2.94 -10.80
N THR A 146 4.12 3.03 -9.52
CA THR A 146 4.78 1.94 -8.76
C THR A 146 3.87 1.43 -7.65
N VAL A 147 3.83 0.11 -7.42
CA VAL A 147 3.01 -0.49 -6.35
C VAL A 147 3.82 -1.36 -5.38
N TYR A 148 3.52 -1.26 -4.09
CA TYR A 148 3.98 -2.15 -3.04
C TYR A 148 2.81 -2.84 -2.36
N PHE A 149 2.90 -4.15 -2.24
CA PHE A 149 1.99 -4.97 -1.46
C PHE A 149 2.72 -5.44 -0.21
N HIS A 150 2.27 -5.05 0.97
CA HIS A 150 2.85 -5.55 2.22
C HIS A 150 2.20 -6.88 2.63
N LEU A 151 3.05 -7.83 3.02
CA LEU A 151 2.66 -9.12 3.57
C LEU A 151 3.56 -9.45 4.76
N ASP A 152 2.98 -9.83 5.90
CA ASP A 152 3.73 -10.30 7.06
C ASP A 152 4.20 -11.76 6.85
N PRO A 153 5.50 -12.01 6.69
CA PRO A 153 6.02 -13.36 6.44
C PRO A 153 5.83 -14.31 7.65
N ALA A 154 5.57 -13.81 8.86
CA ALA A 154 5.30 -14.64 10.03
C ALA A 154 3.83 -15.10 10.11
N ALA A 155 2.94 -14.44 9.37
CA ALA A 155 1.50 -14.74 9.37
C ALA A 155 1.10 -15.80 8.32
N HIS A 156 1.98 -16.10 7.37
CA HIS A 156 1.68 -16.93 6.20
C HIS A 156 2.73 -18.03 6.01
N ASP A 157 2.32 -19.14 5.40
CA ASP A 157 3.25 -20.18 4.99
C ASP A 157 4.01 -19.81 3.71
N ALA A 158 5.07 -20.57 3.42
CA ALA A 158 5.91 -20.33 2.24
C ALA A 158 5.12 -20.42 0.92
N GLU A 159 4.14 -21.32 0.83
CA GLU A 159 3.32 -21.49 -0.38
C GLU A 159 2.48 -20.25 -0.67
N THR A 160 1.89 -19.64 0.36
CA THR A 160 1.15 -18.39 0.25
C THR A 160 2.07 -17.24 -0.15
N ILE A 161 3.24 -17.12 0.50
CA ILE A 161 4.24 -16.09 0.18
C ILE A 161 4.68 -16.20 -1.30
N ASP A 162 5.05 -17.41 -1.74
CA ASP A 162 5.47 -17.67 -3.12
C ASP A 162 4.37 -17.35 -4.13
N THR A 163 3.11 -17.63 -3.79
CA THR A 163 1.95 -17.29 -4.61
C THR A 163 1.87 -15.79 -4.85
N PHE A 164 1.94 -14.96 -3.80
CA PHE A 164 1.88 -13.50 -3.95
C PHE A 164 3.15 -12.92 -4.57
N ALA A 165 4.31 -13.53 -4.32
CA ALA A 165 5.58 -13.15 -4.94
C ALA A 165 5.50 -13.29 -6.46
N ALA A 166 4.88 -14.36 -6.97
CA ALA A 166 4.72 -14.60 -8.40
C ALA A 166 3.82 -13.56 -9.11
N ALA A 167 2.98 -12.82 -8.40
CA ALA A 167 2.20 -11.70 -8.96
C ALA A 167 3.00 -10.39 -9.04
N CYS A 168 4.19 -10.32 -8.44
CA CYS A 168 4.99 -9.11 -8.31
C CYS A 168 6.29 -9.19 -9.11
N ASP A 169 6.76 -8.04 -9.60
CA ASP A 169 8.01 -7.97 -10.37
C ASP A 169 9.27 -8.19 -9.53
N ALA A 170 9.17 -8.00 -8.21
CA ALA A 170 10.25 -8.19 -7.25
C ALA A 170 9.69 -8.40 -5.83
N VAL A 171 10.48 -9.04 -4.98
CA VAL A 171 10.20 -9.27 -3.57
C VAL A 171 11.28 -8.58 -2.74
N VAL A 172 10.86 -7.79 -1.76
CA VAL A 172 11.72 -7.08 -0.82
C VAL A 172 11.56 -7.69 0.56
N HIS A 173 12.65 -8.14 1.15
CA HIS A 173 12.69 -8.70 2.50
C HIS A 173 13.25 -7.69 3.48
N LEU A 174 12.53 -7.47 4.57
CA LEU A 174 13.00 -6.75 5.75
C LEU A 174 13.33 -7.75 6.87
N ASP A 175 14.59 -8.15 6.97
CA ASP A 175 15.11 -8.95 8.08
C ASP A 175 16.48 -8.41 8.50
N GLY A 176 16.49 -7.45 9.44
CA GLY A 176 17.70 -6.76 9.88
C GLY A 176 18.37 -5.86 8.81
N GLY A 177 17.78 -5.74 7.62
CA GLY A 177 18.23 -4.97 6.47
C GLY A 177 17.25 -5.11 5.29
N ILE A 178 17.50 -4.40 4.19
CA ILE A 178 16.69 -4.47 2.97
C ILE A 178 17.40 -5.37 1.95
N THR A 179 16.75 -6.47 1.56
CA THR A 179 17.21 -7.36 0.48
C THR A 179 16.15 -7.41 -0.62
N VAL A 180 16.54 -7.24 -1.88
CA VAL A 180 15.63 -7.32 -3.04
C VAL A 180 15.95 -8.58 -3.84
N THR A 181 14.93 -9.35 -4.20
CA THR A 181 15.02 -10.52 -5.07
C THR A 181 14.04 -10.38 -6.23
N THR A 182 14.42 -10.83 -7.43
CA THR A 182 13.55 -10.80 -8.61
C THR A 182 13.13 -12.21 -9.02
N PRO A 183 11.92 -12.42 -9.57
CA PRO A 183 11.50 -13.72 -10.10
C PRO A 183 12.47 -14.15 -11.22
N GLY A 184 13.34 -15.13 -10.93
CA GLY A 184 14.36 -15.63 -11.87
C GLY A 184 15.79 -15.67 -11.32
N ASP A 185 16.06 -15.12 -10.13
CA ASP A 185 17.38 -15.19 -9.46
C ASP A 185 17.65 -16.54 -8.74
N GLY A 186 16.89 -17.60 -9.04
CA GLY A 186 16.95 -18.92 -8.39
C GLY A 186 17.36 -20.06 -9.32
#